data_AF-A0A1G5R4I7-F1
#
_entry.id   AF-A0A1G5R4I7-F1
#
_cell.length_a   1.000
_cell.length_b   1.000
_cell.length_c   1.000
_cell.angle_alpha   90.00
_cell.angle_beta   90.00
_cell.angle_gamma   90.00
#
_symmetry.space_group_name_H-M   'P 1'
#
loop_
_entity.id
_entity.type
_entity.pdbx_description
1 polymer ?
#
loop_
_entity_poly.entity_id
_entity_poly.type
_entity_poly.pdbx_seq_one_letter_code
_entity_poly.pdbx_strand_id
1 'polypeptide(L)'
;MKIDSTAKSPRWLRILLGLSLALNLAVVGVAAGAAYRFSAKDHPKTGGSQSFGRMLFRDLDRQTRQSLRRDAEGGHKDFHAKRQAEAQALAAALKAKPFDVQAVEAVLTEQSATRQKFQDRVQDAWLAKVAEMSDEARADLAERLERGGKHRKFHKPKDP
;
A
#
# COMPACT_ATOMS: atom_id res chain seq x y z
N MET A 1 -50.53 29.45 27.98
CA MET A 1 -50.65 27.99 28.16
C MET A 1 -49.44 27.34 27.49
N LYS A 2 -48.53 26.76 28.28
CA LYS A 2 -47.32 26.05 27.83
C LYS A 2 -47.71 24.66 27.33
N ILE A 3 -47.11 24.18 26.24
CA ILE A 3 -46.28 22.97 26.31
C ILE A 3 -45.21 23.01 25.21
N ASP A 4 -43.96 23.08 25.64
CA ASP A 4 -42.79 22.79 24.83
C ASP A 4 -42.82 21.33 24.37
N SER A 5 -42.41 21.06 23.12
CA SER A 5 -42.09 19.69 22.70
C SER A 5 -40.82 19.70 21.87
N THR A 6 -39.69 19.61 22.59
CA THR A 6 -38.41 19.23 22.01
C THR A 6 -38.50 17.78 21.54
N ALA A 7 -38.65 17.58 20.22
CA ALA A 7 -38.73 16.27 19.61
C ALA A 7 -37.44 15.47 19.90
N LYS A 8 -37.53 14.51 20.82
CA LYS A 8 -36.44 13.57 21.12
C LYS A 8 -36.30 12.62 19.94
N SER A 9 -35.14 12.63 19.30
CA SER A 9 -34.80 11.69 18.23
C SER A 9 -35.02 10.24 18.70
N PRO A 10 -35.72 9.37 17.95
CA PRO A 10 -36.05 8.03 18.40
C PRO A 10 -34.77 7.23 18.62
N ARG A 11 -34.69 6.54 19.76
CA ARG A 11 -33.48 5.80 20.21
C ARG A 11 -33.03 4.75 19.21
N TRP A 12 -33.96 4.15 18.46
CA TRP A 12 -33.67 3.23 17.35
C TRP A 12 -32.80 3.89 16.28
N LEU A 13 -33.10 5.13 15.86
CA LEU A 13 -32.32 5.81 14.83
C LEU A 13 -30.84 5.96 15.26
N ARG A 14 -30.60 6.26 16.54
CA ARG A 14 -29.25 6.36 17.10
C ARG A 14 -28.52 5.01 17.11
N ILE A 15 -29.24 3.91 17.34
CA ILE A 15 -28.68 2.55 17.32
C ILE A 15 -28.32 2.13 15.89
N LEU A 16 -29.21 2.35 14.91
CA LEU A 16 -28.91 2.06 13.50
C LEU A 16 -27.74 2.89 12.97
N LEU A 17 -27.68 4.18 13.35
CA LEU A 17 -26.57 5.04 12.99
C LEU A 17 -25.27 4.58 13.65
N GLY A 18 -25.31 4.17 14.91
CA GLY A 18 -24.15 3.58 15.61
C GLY A 18 -23.67 2.29 14.95
N LEU A 19 -24.60 1.42 14.54
CA LEU A 19 -24.29 0.14 13.89
C LEU A 19 -23.71 0.33 12.49
N SER A 20 -24.29 1.23 11.69
CA SER A 20 -23.76 1.60 10.38
C SER A 20 -22.37 2.23 10.51
N LEU A 21 -22.18 3.12 11.48
CA LEU A 21 -20.88 3.73 11.75
C LEU A 21 -19.85 2.69 12.17
N ALA A 22 -20.20 1.76 13.07
CA ALA A 22 -19.31 0.70 13.52
C ALA A 22 -18.92 -0.25 12.38
N LEU A 23 -19.86 -0.60 11.50
CA LEU A 23 -19.59 -1.45 10.33
C LEU A 23 -18.67 -0.73 9.33
N ASN A 24 -18.90 0.54 9.08
CA ASN A 24 -18.03 1.35 8.23
C ASN A 24 -16.61 1.47 8.82
N LEU A 25 -16.50 1.70 10.14
CA LEU A 25 -15.22 1.75 10.83
C LEU A 25 -14.52 0.38 10.86
N ALA A 26 -15.26 -0.72 10.91
CA ALA A 26 -14.70 -2.06 10.82
C ALA A 26 -14.09 -2.32 9.44
N VAL A 27 -14.78 -1.94 8.37
CA VAL A 27 -14.25 -2.08 7.00
C VAL A 27 -13.01 -1.20 6.81
N VAL A 28 -13.04 0.05 7.26
CA VAL A 28 -11.87 0.96 7.22
C VAL A 28 -10.73 0.42 8.08
N GLY A 29 -11.01 -0.10 9.28
CA GLY A 29 -10.04 -0.69 10.18
C GLY A 29 -9.40 -1.97 9.62
N VAL A 30 -10.16 -2.81 8.90
CA VAL A 30 -9.63 -3.99 8.21
C VAL A 30 -8.77 -3.58 7.02
N ALA A 31 -9.19 -2.59 6.22
CA ALA A 31 -8.42 -2.09 5.09
C ALA A 31 -7.12 -1.39 5.55
N ALA A 32 -7.21 -0.53 6.56
CA ALA A 32 -6.06 0.14 7.17
C ALA A 32 -5.16 -0.85 7.91
N GLY A 33 -5.72 -1.83 8.61
CA GLY A 33 -4.99 -2.90 9.30
C GLY A 33 -4.27 -3.84 8.32
N ALA A 34 -4.89 -4.16 7.19
CA ALA A 34 -4.26 -4.89 6.10
C ALA A 34 -3.11 -4.06 5.52
N ALA A 35 -3.35 -2.80 5.16
CA ALA A 35 -2.32 -1.89 4.66
C ALA A 35 -1.16 -1.70 5.65
N TYR A 36 -1.46 -1.57 6.94
CA TYR A 36 -0.48 -1.47 8.03
C TYR A 36 0.30 -2.78 8.19
N ARG A 37 -0.35 -3.95 8.09
CA ARG A 37 0.32 -5.25 8.05
C ARG A 37 1.24 -5.40 6.83
N PHE A 38 0.95 -4.72 5.72
CA PHE A 38 1.83 -4.65 4.55
C PHE A 38 2.95 -3.60 4.66
N SER A 39 2.80 -2.60 5.54
CA SER A 39 3.72 -1.47 5.72
C SER A 39 4.63 -1.58 6.95
N ALA A 40 4.24 -2.30 8.02
CA ALA A 40 4.98 -2.48 9.26
C ALA A 40 6.10 -3.55 9.13
N LYS A 41 6.92 -3.47 8.08
CA LYS A 41 7.97 -4.45 7.74
C LYS A 41 9.39 -4.00 8.07
N ASP A 42 9.55 -3.04 8.99
CA ASP A 42 10.88 -2.51 9.32
C ASP A 42 11.64 -3.28 10.42
N HIS A 43 11.09 -4.28 11.11
CA HIS A 43 11.89 -5.13 12.02
C HIS A 43 11.46 -6.62 12.00
N PRO A 44 12.39 -7.56 12.28
CA PRO A 44 12.69 -8.68 11.39
C PRO A 44 11.96 -9.99 11.75
N LYS A 45 11.94 -10.89 10.74
CA LYS A 45 11.54 -12.30 10.78
C LYS A 45 10.03 -12.54 10.82
N THR A 46 9.44 -12.88 9.67
CA THR A 46 8.68 -14.12 9.40
C THR A 46 7.95 -13.99 8.06
N GLY A 47 8.42 -14.67 7.02
CA GLY A 47 7.64 -15.42 6.03
C GLY A 47 6.41 -14.84 5.29
N GLY A 48 6.08 -13.55 5.36
CA GLY A 48 4.96 -12.97 4.61
C GLY A 48 5.47 -12.26 3.35
N SER A 49 5.20 -12.81 2.16
CA SER A 49 5.39 -12.24 0.81
C SER A 49 6.02 -10.83 0.80
N GLN A 50 7.33 -10.73 0.53
CA GLN A 50 7.85 -9.53 -0.13
C GLN A 50 6.96 -9.35 -1.36
N SER A 51 6.19 -8.26 -1.44
CA SER A 51 5.42 -7.97 -2.65
C SER A 51 6.34 -8.19 -3.85
N PHE A 52 5.97 -9.08 -4.77
CA PHE A 52 6.82 -9.54 -5.86
C PHE A 52 7.49 -8.35 -6.57
N GLY A 53 6.76 -7.25 -6.75
CA GLY A 53 7.28 -5.98 -7.26
C GLY A 53 8.46 -5.36 -6.48
N ARG A 54 8.48 -5.45 -5.15
CA ARG A 54 9.65 -5.01 -4.34
C ARG A 54 10.87 -5.89 -4.58
N MET A 55 10.67 -7.18 -4.84
CA MET A 55 11.75 -8.11 -5.18
C MET A 55 12.32 -7.80 -6.56
N LEU A 56 11.46 -7.67 -7.58
CA LEU A 56 11.85 -7.28 -8.93
C LEU A 56 12.59 -5.94 -8.92
N PHE A 57 12.03 -4.93 -8.23
CA PHE A 57 12.65 -3.62 -8.13
C PHE A 57 14.03 -3.69 -7.49
N ARG A 58 14.24 -4.51 -6.45
CA ARG A 58 15.57 -4.66 -5.82
C ARG A 58 16.59 -5.35 -6.69
N ASP A 59 16.14 -6.20 -7.60
CA ASP A 59 17.02 -6.92 -8.53
C ASP A 59 17.51 -6.02 -9.68
N LEU A 60 16.79 -4.92 -9.98
CA LEU A 60 17.24 -3.92 -10.94
C LEU A 60 18.52 -3.21 -10.47
N ASP A 61 19.35 -2.81 -11.44
CA ASP A 61 20.56 -2.03 -11.20
C ASP A 61 20.23 -0.66 -10.60
N ARG A 62 21.24 0.01 -10.04
CA ARG A 62 21.05 1.29 -9.35
C ARG A 62 20.54 2.39 -10.28
N GLN A 63 21.00 2.40 -11.54
CA GLN A 63 20.66 3.44 -12.50
C GLN A 63 19.21 3.31 -12.98
N THR A 64 18.76 2.09 -13.32
CA THR A 64 17.37 1.81 -13.69
C THR A 64 16.42 2.10 -12.54
N ARG A 65 16.76 1.69 -11.31
CA ARG A 65 15.97 2.07 -10.11
C ARG A 65 15.86 3.58 -9.93
N GLN A 66 16.93 4.31 -10.17
CA GLN A 66 16.94 5.76 -10.05
C GLN A 66 16.13 6.44 -11.17
N SER A 67 16.17 5.90 -12.39
CA SER A 67 15.29 6.34 -13.49
C SER A 67 13.83 6.16 -13.11
N LEU A 68 13.43 4.93 -12.76
CA LEU A 68 12.06 4.60 -12.40
C LEU A 68 11.53 5.45 -11.24
N ARG A 69 12.37 5.73 -10.23
CA ARG A 69 12.01 6.66 -9.15
C ARG A 69 11.78 8.07 -9.65
N ARG A 70 12.69 8.61 -10.47
CA ARG A 70 12.52 9.95 -11.06
C ARG A 70 11.25 10.05 -11.89
N ASP A 71 10.96 9.02 -12.69
CA ASP A 71 9.77 8.97 -13.56
C ASP A 71 8.46 8.83 -12.77
N ALA A 72 8.51 8.27 -11.56
CA ALA A 72 7.35 8.13 -10.67
C ALA A 72 7.13 9.37 -9.80
N GLU A 73 8.22 10.01 -9.39
CA GLU A 73 8.24 11.01 -8.33
C GLU A 73 8.39 12.45 -8.84
N GLY A 74 8.79 12.66 -10.10
CA GLY A 74 8.96 14.00 -10.69
C GLY A 74 10.16 14.79 -10.14
N GLY A 75 10.99 14.18 -9.29
CA GLY A 75 12.04 14.85 -8.53
C GLY A 75 11.72 14.90 -7.04
N HIS A 76 12.74 14.94 -6.17
CA HIS A 76 12.55 14.78 -4.73
C HIS A 76 11.64 15.84 -4.09
N LYS A 77 11.68 17.09 -4.55
CA LYS A 77 10.83 18.17 -4.01
C LYS A 77 9.35 17.96 -4.38
N ASP A 78 9.08 17.51 -5.60
CA ASP A 78 7.73 17.32 -6.12
C ASP A 78 7.05 16.09 -5.52
N PHE A 79 7.83 15.07 -5.16
CA PHE A 79 7.32 13.89 -4.46
C PHE A 79 6.67 14.23 -3.12
N HIS A 80 7.38 14.97 -2.27
CA HIS A 80 6.87 15.31 -0.94
C HIS A 80 5.62 16.20 -1.03
N ALA A 81 5.62 17.17 -1.95
CA ALA A 81 4.47 18.01 -2.21
C ALA A 81 3.26 17.20 -2.71
N LYS A 82 3.48 16.29 -3.67
CA LYS A 82 2.45 15.39 -4.20
C LYS A 82 1.86 14.49 -3.12
N ARG A 83 2.71 13.88 -2.30
CA ARG A 83 2.27 13.05 -1.16
C ARG A 83 1.44 13.83 -0.16
N GLN A 84 1.85 15.06 0.14
CA GLN A 84 1.11 15.92 1.03
C GLN A 84 -0.25 16.30 0.45
N ALA A 85 -0.32 16.61 -0.84
CA ALA A 85 -1.58 16.89 -1.54
C ALA A 85 -2.52 15.67 -1.56
N GLU A 86 -1.99 14.46 -1.84
CA GLU A 86 -2.75 13.20 -1.77
C GLU A 86 -3.36 12.98 -0.37
N ALA A 87 -2.58 13.22 0.69
CA ALA A 87 -3.04 13.08 2.07
C ALA A 87 -4.10 14.13 2.44
N GLN A 88 -3.94 15.37 1.97
CA GLN A 88 -4.90 16.45 2.18
C GLN A 88 -6.23 16.18 1.47
N ALA A 89 -6.19 15.70 0.22
CA ALA A 89 -7.38 15.35 -0.55
C ALA A 89 -8.20 14.25 0.15
N LEU A 90 -7.54 13.18 0.61
CA LEU A 90 -8.19 12.12 1.37
C LEU A 90 -8.75 12.64 2.70
N ALA A 91 -7.98 13.45 3.43
CA ALA A 91 -8.43 14.04 4.69
C ALA A 91 -9.63 14.97 4.51
N ALA A 92 -9.71 15.72 3.40
CA ALA A 92 -10.84 16.56 3.07
C ALA A 92 -12.10 15.73 2.77
N ALA A 93 -11.96 14.68 1.94
CA ALA A 93 -13.06 13.77 1.63
C ALA A 93 -13.62 13.07 2.88
N LEU A 94 -12.75 12.65 3.80
CA LEU A 94 -13.15 12.03 5.07
C LEU A 94 -13.84 12.99 6.05
N LYS A 95 -13.57 14.31 5.96
CA LYS A 95 -14.17 15.33 6.83
C LYS A 95 -15.52 15.84 6.33
N ALA A 96 -15.94 15.46 5.12
CA ALA A 96 -17.19 15.90 4.51
C ALA A 96 -18.40 15.49 5.37
N LYS A 97 -19.39 16.39 5.45
CA LYS A 97 -20.67 16.16 6.14
C LYS A 97 -21.82 16.59 5.21
N PRO A 98 -22.68 15.64 4.76
CA PRO A 98 -22.65 14.20 5.05
C PRO A 98 -21.41 13.49 4.46
N PHE A 99 -21.11 12.29 4.95
CA PHE A 99 -20.01 11.48 4.44
C PHE A 99 -20.28 11.08 2.99
N ASP A 100 -19.32 11.35 2.10
CA ASP A 100 -19.39 11.01 0.69
C ASP A 100 -18.44 9.84 0.38
N VAL A 101 -19.04 8.66 0.20
CA VAL A 101 -18.31 7.42 -0.12
C VAL A 101 -17.64 7.53 -1.49
N GLN A 102 -18.32 8.12 -2.48
CA GLN A 102 -17.83 8.18 -3.86
C GLN A 102 -16.62 9.12 -3.96
N ALA A 103 -16.61 10.21 -3.19
CA ALA A 103 -15.46 11.10 -3.12
C ALA A 103 -14.21 10.40 -2.56
N VAL A 104 -14.36 9.57 -1.53
CA VAL A 104 -13.24 8.79 -0.97
C VAL A 104 -12.79 7.71 -1.94
N GLU A 105 -13.73 7.00 -2.57
CA GLU A 105 -13.43 5.96 -3.56
C GLU A 105 -12.67 6.51 -4.77
N ALA A 106 -13.02 7.70 -5.25
CA ALA A 106 -12.32 8.36 -6.35
C ALA A 106 -10.84 8.62 -6.00
N VAL A 107 -10.57 9.16 -4.80
CA VAL A 107 -9.20 9.41 -4.33
C VAL A 107 -8.39 8.11 -4.21
N LEU A 108 -9.00 7.05 -3.69
CA LEU A 108 -8.33 5.75 -3.55
C LEU A 108 -8.05 5.09 -4.91
N THR A 109 -9.00 5.19 -5.85
CA THR A 109 -8.87 4.66 -7.21
C THR A 109 -7.74 5.35 -7.97
N GLU A 110 -7.66 6.68 -7.87
CA GLU A 110 -6.58 7.46 -8.49
C GLU A 110 -5.18 7.06 -7.94
N GLN A 111 -5.08 6.90 -6.61
CA GLN A 111 -3.85 6.43 -5.98
C GLN A 111 -3.49 5.00 -6.41
N SER A 112 -4.48 4.12 -6.53
CA SER A 112 -4.28 2.75 -7.00
C SER A 112 -3.75 2.73 -8.45
N ALA A 113 -4.40 3.45 -9.36
CA ALA A 113 -3.99 3.55 -10.75
C ALA A 113 -2.55 4.09 -10.90
N THR A 114 -2.17 5.07 -10.08
CA THR A 114 -0.79 5.60 -10.08
C THR A 114 0.23 4.55 -9.64
N ARG A 115 -0.09 3.76 -8.60
CA ARG A 115 0.77 2.68 -8.11
C ARG A 115 0.88 1.53 -9.11
N GLN A 116 -0.22 1.17 -9.77
CA GLN A 116 -0.25 0.14 -10.81
C GLN A 116 0.67 0.53 -11.98
N LYS A 117 0.54 1.75 -12.51
CA LYS A 117 1.42 2.25 -13.59
C LYS A 117 2.91 2.17 -13.23
N PHE A 118 3.27 2.47 -11.97
CA PHE A 118 4.65 2.32 -11.53
C PHE A 118 5.06 0.84 -11.48
N GLN A 119 4.21 -0.02 -10.93
CA GLN A 119 4.45 -1.46 -10.84
C GLN A 119 4.60 -2.11 -12.22
N ASP A 120 3.85 -1.66 -13.23
CA ASP A 120 3.96 -2.12 -14.62
C ASP A 120 5.34 -1.75 -15.20
N ARG A 121 5.77 -0.50 -15.05
CA ARG A 121 7.11 -0.06 -15.51
C ARG A 121 8.25 -0.84 -14.85
N VAL A 122 8.11 -1.18 -13.57
CA VAL A 122 9.10 -2.01 -12.87
C VAL A 122 9.16 -3.42 -13.47
N GLN A 123 8.01 -4.00 -13.81
CA GLN A 123 7.94 -5.31 -14.46
C GLN A 123 8.57 -5.26 -15.86
N ASP A 124 8.24 -4.25 -16.66
CA ASP A 124 8.79 -4.07 -18.00
C ASP A 124 10.32 -3.94 -17.96
N ALA A 125 10.85 -3.10 -17.07
CA ALA A 125 12.28 -2.92 -16.90
C ALA A 125 12.98 -4.21 -16.44
N TRP A 126 12.33 -5.00 -15.58
CA TRP A 126 12.87 -6.28 -15.14
C TRP A 126 12.86 -7.33 -16.26
N LEU A 127 11.79 -7.38 -17.05
CA LEU A 127 11.72 -8.25 -18.23
C LEU A 127 12.79 -7.91 -19.26
N ALA A 128 13.02 -6.63 -19.53
CA ALA A 128 14.09 -6.18 -20.42
C ALA A 128 15.47 -6.66 -19.93
N LYS A 129 15.76 -6.50 -18.64
CA LYS A 129 16.98 -7.03 -18.02
C LYS A 129 17.11 -8.54 -18.22
N VAL A 130 16.05 -9.32 -17.96
CA VAL A 130 16.06 -10.78 -18.07
C VAL A 130 16.22 -11.25 -19.52
N ALA A 131 15.69 -10.49 -20.49
CA ALA A 131 15.85 -10.78 -21.91
C ALA A 131 17.32 -10.67 -22.37
N GLU A 132 18.10 -9.75 -21.78
CA GLU A 132 19.53 -9.56 -22.07
C GLU A 132 20.46 -10.57 -21.37
N MET A 133 19.94 -11.35 -20.41
CA MET A 133 20.72 -12.34 -19.67
C MET A 133 21.01 -13.60 -20.52
N SER A 134 22.16 -14.24 -20.26
CA SER A 134 22.45 -15.57 -20.79
C SER A 134 21.55 -16.64 -20.15
N ASP A 135 21.48 -17.81 -20.76
CA ASP A 135 20.71 -18.94 -20.23
C ASP A 135 21.20 -19.38 -18.85
N GLU A 136 22.52 -19.39 -18.63
CA GLU A 136 23.12 -19.72 -17.33
C GLU A 136 22.77 -18.68 -16.27
N ALA A 137 22.78 -17.40 -16.63
CA ALA A 137 22.43 -16.33 -15.73
C ALA A 137 20.94 -16.37 -15.35
N ARG A 138 20.05 -16.71 -16.30
CA ARG A 138 18.62 -16.93 -16.02
C ARG A 138 18.39 -18.15 -15.12
N ALA A 139 19.16 -19.21 -15.29
CA ALA A 139 19.10 -20.40 -14.44
C ALA A 139 19.51 -20.10 -12.98
N ASP A 140 20.61 -19.35 -12.76
CA ASP A 140 21.01 -18.92 -11.40
C ASP A 140 19.95 -17.99 -10.78
N LEU A 141 19.37 -17.08 -11.57
CA LEU A 141 18.29 -16.21 -11.12
C LEU A 141 17.07 -17.02 -10.67
N ALA A 142 16.66 -18.04 -11.43
CA ALA A 142 15.58 -18.94 -11.05
C ALA A 142 15.89 -19.69 -9.74
N GLU A 143 17.10 -20.24 -9.61
CA GLU A 143 17.51 -20.93 -8.38
C GLU A 143 17.54 -19.99 -7.17
N ARG A 144 17.95 -18.73 -7.35
CA ARG A 144 17.89 -17.70 -6.29
C ARG A 144 16.46 -17.35 -5.89
N LEU A 145 15.52 -17.30 -6.85
CA LEU A 145 14.10 -17.08 -6.57
C LEU A 145 13.50 -18.23 -5.75
N GLU A 146 13.82 -19.48 -6.12
CA GLU A 146 13.39 -20.67 -5.39
C GLU A 146 14.00 -20.77 -3.98
N ARG A 147 15.31 -20.45 -3.85
CA ARG A 147 16.01 -20.43 -2.55
C ARG A 147 15.53 -19.30 -1.65
N GLY A 148 15.13 -18.15 -2.21
CA GLY A 148 14.55 -17.02 -1.48
C GLY A 148 13.20 -17.34 -0.81
N GLY A 149 12.47 -18.34 -1.30
CA GLY A 149 11.27 -18.90 -0.66
C GLY A 149 11.56 -19.88 0.49
N LYS A 150 12.75 -20.50 0.51
CA LYS A 150 13.20 -21.42 1.55
C LYS A 150 14.05 -20.66 2.56
N HIS A 151 13.39 -20.07 3.56
CA HIS A 151 14.03 -19.39 4.70
C HIS A 151 15.29 -20.13 5.21
N ARG A 152 16.48 -19.60 4.89
CA ARG A 152 17.73 -20.05 5.53
C ARG A 152 17.72 -19.54 6.96
N LYS A 153 17.33 -20.40 7.91
CA LYS A 153 17.58 -20.20 9.35
C LYS A 153 19.10 -20.26 9.55
N PHE A 154 19.78 -19.14 9.40
CA PHE A 154 21.12 -19.00 9.95
C PHE A 154 20.99 -18.96 11.47
N HIS A 155 21.13 -20.12 12.10
CA HIS A 155 21.62 -20.22 13.48
C HIS A 155 23.08 -19.78 13.44
N LYS A 156 23.43 -18.68 14.11
CA LYS A 156 24.83 -18.46 14.49
C LYS A 156 25.16 -19.53 15.55
N PRO A 157 26.28 -20.26 15.42
CA PRO A 157 26.80 -21.00 16.55
C PRO A 157 27.11 -19.99 17.66
N LYS A 158 26.71 -20.33 18.88
CA LYS A 158 27.11 -19.60 20.07
C LYS A 158 28.42 -20.24 20.49
N ASP A 159 29.54 -19.57 20.21
CA ASP A 159 30.84 -20.06 20.65
C ASP A 159 30.92 -20.01 22.20
N PRO A 160 31.63 -20.97 22.81
CA PRO A 160 31.66 -21.22 24.26
C PRO A 160 32.39 -20.15 25.07
#